data_AF-A0A7W8ZRS2-F1
#
_entry.id   AF-A0A7W8ZRS2-F1
#
_cell.length_a   1.000
_cell.length_b   1.000
_cell.length_c   1.000
_cell.angle_alpha   90.00
_cell.angle_beta   90.00
_cell.angle_gamma   90.00
#
_symmetry.space_group_name_H-M   'P 1'
#
loop_
_entity.id
_entity.type
_entity.pdbx_description
1 polymer ?
#
loop_
_entity_poly.entity_id
_entity_poly.type
_entity_poly.pdbx_seq_one_letter_code
_entity_poly.pdbx_strand_id
1 'polypeptide(L)' 'MAVPLLPLAGDILDRYKDHPLCINHNKALPVSTNQKMNEYLAEIDVLSDVVKTLGNRIAKRTFATTVTAFRVSFHLW' A
#
# COMPACT_ATOMS: atom_id res chain seq x y z
N MET A 1 13.24 -14.86 -3.77
CA MET A 1 13.05 -13.85 -4.84
C MET A 1 12.63 -12.56 -4.16
N ALA A 2 13.41 -11.49 -4.29
CA ALA A 2 13.12 -10.21 -3.67
C ALA A 2 12.10 -9.45 -4.55
N VAL A 3 11.11 -8.82 -3.92
CA VAL A 3 10.22 -7.89 -4.61
C VAL A 3 10.75 -6.48 -4.34
N PRO A 4 11.28 -5.78 -5.33
CA PRO A 4 11.68 -4.38 -5.18
C PRO A 4 10.52 -3.51 -4.69
N LEU A 5 10.83 -2.55 -3.83
CA LEU A 5 9.86 -1.65 -3.22
C LEU A 5 9.94 -0.26 -3.87
N LEU A 6 8.80 0.41 -4.00
CA LEU A 6 8.81 1.83 -4.35
C LEU A 6 9.47 2.62 -3.21
N PRO A 7 10.22 3.70 -3.50
CA PRO A 7 10.84 4.54 -2.47
C PRO A 7 9.84 4.97 -1.39
N LEU A 8 8.64 5.40 -1.82
CA LEU A 8 7.55 5.79 -0.92
C LEU A 8 7.10 4.64 0.01
N ALA A 9 7.11 3.39 -0.47
CA ALA A 9 6.78 2.25 0.37
C ALA A 9 7.88 1.99 1.41
N GLY A 10 9.15 2.24 1.06
CA GLY A 10 10.28 2.20 1.98
C GLY A 10 10.13 3.22 3.12
N ASP A 11 9.82 4.47 2.78
CA ASP A 11 9.63 5.53 3.78
C ASP A 11 8.50 5.21 4.79
N ILE A 12 7.44 4.55 4.31
CA ILE A 12 6.34 4.09 5.18
C ILE A 12 6.84 2.99 6.11
N LEU A 13 7.61 2.02 5.63
CA LEU A 13 8.16 0.96 6.48
C LEU A 13 9.09 1.52 7.55
N ASP A 14 9.97 2.46 7.18
CA ASP A 14 10.90 3.10 8.11
C ASP A 14 10.17 3.85 9.24
N ARG A 15 9.02 4.47 8.93
CA ARG A 15 8.18 5.12 9.95
C ARG A 15 7.65 4.14 11.00
N TYR A 16 7.39 2.90 10.63
CA TYR A 16 6.80 1.89 11.51
C TYR A 16 7.81 0.87 12.04
N LYS A 17 9.10 1.02 11.74
CA LYS A 17 10.16 0.07 12.13
C LYS A 17 10.22 -0.18 13.65
N ASP A 18 10.00 0.87 14.44
CA ASP A 18 10.07 0.85 15.91
C ASP A 18 8.68 0.73 16.57
N HIS A 19 7.63 0.45 15.78
CA HIS A 19 6.27 0.41 16.30
C HIS A 19 6.09 -0.82 17.22
N PRO A 20 5.58 -0.67 18.46
CA PRO A 20 5.49 -1.78 19.43
C PRO A 20 4.73 -3.01 18.91
N LEU A 21 3.62 -2.80 18.19
CA LEU A 21 2.88 -3.91 17.55
C LEU A 21 3.71 -4.63 16.47
N CYS A 22 4.54 -3.91 15.71
CA CYS A 22 5.37 -4.50 14.66
C CYS A 22 6.46 -5.38 15.28
N ILE A 23 7.14 -4.86 16.30
CA ILE A 23 8.20 -5.56 17.04
C ILE A 23 7.63 -6.81 17.73
N ASN A 24 6.56 -6.65 18.51
CA ASN A 24 6.00 -7.73 19.31
C ASN A 24 5.41 -8.88 18.48
N HIS A 25 4.93 -8.57 17.26
CA HIS A 25 4.31 -9.56 16.38
C HIS A 25 5.17 -9.93 15.17
N ASN A 26 6.41 -9.45 15.10
CA ASN A 26 7.32 -9.65 13.97
C ASN A 26 6.66 -9.31 12.60
N LYS A 27 6.03 -8.13 12.52
CA LYS A 27 5.34 -7.64 11.31
C LYS A 27 6.00 -6.37 10.79
N ALA A 28 5.98 -6.18 9.48
CA ALA A 28 6.53 -4.98 8.83
C ALA A 28 5.65 -3.73 9.01
N LEU A 29 4.35 -3.91 9.21
CA LEU A 29 3.37 -2.84 9.37
C LEU A 29 2.33 -3.22 10.43
N PRO A 30 1.73 -2.23 11.13
CA PRO A 30 0.69 -2.46 12.13
C PRO A 30 -0.65 -2.70 11.44
N VAL A 31 -0.74 -3.76 10.63
CA VAL A 31 -1.95 -4.11 9.89
C VAL A 31 -2.92 -4.86 10.79
N SER A 32 -4.16 -4.38 10.85
CA SER A 32 -5.24 -4.96 11.66
C SER A 32 -5.88 -6.18 11.00
N THR A 33 -6.84 -5.99 10.09
CA THR A 33 -7.52 -7.05 9.33
C THR A 33 -7.83 -6.60 7.91
N ASN A 34 -8.06 -7.55 7.00
CA ASN A 34 -8.48 -7.24 5.62
C ASN A 34 -9.79 -6.45 5.57
N GLN A 35 -10.71 -6.71 6.51
CA GLN A 35 -11.95 -5.95 6.62
C GLN A 35 -11.68 -4.49 6.96
N LYS A 36 -10.89 -4.24 8.01
CA LYS A 36 -10.54 -2.87 8.43
C LYS A 36 -9.79 -2.11 7.34
N MET A 37 -8.98 -2.81 6.55
CA MET A 37 -8.32 -2.23 5.39
C MET A 37 -9.30 -1.76 4.31
N ASN A 38 -10.37 -2.51 4.06
CA ASN A 38 -11.42 -2.07 3.13
C ASN A 38 -12.20 -0.89 3.69
N GLU A 39 -12.42 -0.81 5.01
CA GLU A 39 -13.02 0.36 5.67
C GLU A 39 -12.16 1.61 5.47
N TYR A 40 -10.83 1.50 5.66
CA TYR A 40 -9.91 2.62 5.37
C TYR A 40 -9.92 3.03 3.89
N LEU A 41 -10.05 2.08 2.96
CA LEU A 41 -10.17 2.41 1.53
C LEU A 41 -11.49 3.12 1.22
N ALA A 42 -12.59 2.73 1.86
CA ALA A 42 -13.87 3.43 1.72
C ALA A 42 -13.81 4.85 2.30
N GLU A 43 -13.09 5.05 3.42
CA GLU A 43 -12.86 6.39 3.96
C GLU A 43 -12.03 7.25 2.99
N ILE A 44 -10.96 6.70 2.42
CA ILE A 44 -10.15 7.39 1.40
C ILE A 44 -11.00 7.72 0.17
N ASP A 45 -11.89 6.84 -0.26
CA ASP A 45 -12.81 7.06 -1.39
C ASP A 45 -13.67 8.31 -1.16
N VAL A 46 -14.29 8.40 0.02
CA VAL A 46 -15.10 9.55 0.44
C VAL A 46 -14.26 10.84 0.47
N LEU A 47 -12.99 10.76 0.88
CA LEU A 47 -12.10 11.93 0.97
C LEU A 47 -11.48 12.34 -0.37
N SER A 48 -11.49 11.48 -1.38
CA SER A 48 -10.70 11.68 -2.61
C SER A 48 -11.51 12.11 -3.84
N ASP A 49 -12.80 12.43 -3.70
CA ASP A 49 -13.72 12.76 -4.82
C ASP A 49 -13.67 11.71 -5.97
N VAL A 50 -13.26 10.48 -5.66
CA VAL A 50 -13.17 9.39 -6.62
C VAL A 50 -14.58 8.82 -6.81
N VAL A 51 -15.05 8.77 -8.06
CA VAL A 51 -16.40 8.29 -8.41
C VAL A 51 -16.58 6.78 -8.22
N LYS A 52 -15.51 6.03 -7.94
CA LYS A 52 -15.51 4.57 -7.87
C LYS A 52 -15.11 4.08 -6.48
N THR A 53 -15.98 3.29 -5.87
CA THR A 53 -15.72 2.62 -4.59
C THR A 53 -14.34 1.96 -4.57
N LEU A 54 -13.46 2.49 -3.74
CA LEU A 54 -12.13 1.93 -3.54
C LEU A 54 -12.21 0.64 -2.73
N GLY A 55 -11.45 -0.36 -3.17
CA GLY A 55 -11.30 -1.64 -2.49
C GLY A 55 -10.02 -2.32 -2.93
N ASN A 56 -9.58 -3.34 -2.20
CA ASN A 56 -8.27 -3.96 -2.41
C ASN A 56 -8.01 -4.40 -3.86
N ARG A 57 -9.02 -5.00 -4.53
CA ARG A 57 -8.92 -5.45 -5.93
C ARG A 57 -8.71 -4.28 -6.90
N ILE A 58 -9.42 -3.17 -6.70
CA ILE A 58 -9.32 -1.98 -7.55
C ILE A 58 -7.97 -1.32 -7.31
N ALA A 59 -7.58 -1.11 -6.04
CA ALA A 59 -6.28 -0.53 -5.69
C ALA A 59 -5.10 -1.30 -6.32
N LYS A 60 -5.10 -2.64 -6.26
CA LYS A 60 -4.06 -3.48 -6.88
C LYS A 60 -4.03 -3.35 -8.41
N ARG A 61 -5.20 -3.36 -9.06
CA ARG A 61 -5.29 -3.22 -10.52
C ARG A 61 -4.82 -1.85 -10.96
N THR A 62 -5.30 -0.80 -10.31
CA THR A 62 -4.87 0.57 -10.58
C THR A 62 -3.37 0.69 -10.37
N PHE A 63 -2.81 0.17 -9.28
CA PHE A 63 -1.37 0.15 -9.05
C PHE A 63 -0.60 -0.53 -10.18
N ALA A 64 -1.01 -1.74 -10.57
CA ALA A 64 -0.34 -2.48 -11.65
C ALA A 64 -0.42 -1.71 -12.99
N THR A 65 -1.57 -1.14 -13.33
CA THR A 65 -1.74 -0.30 -14.51
C THR A 65 -0.87 0.95 -14.41
N THR A 66 -0.80 1.61 -13.25
CA THR A 66 0.07 2.78 -13.02
C THR A 66 1.53 2.41 -13.20
N VAL A 67 2.02 1.33 -12.59
CA VAL A 67 3.41 0.86 -12.76
C VAL A 67 3.70 0.44 -14.20
N THR A 68 2.70 -0.03 -14.95
CA THR A 68 2.87 -0.39 -16.37
C THR A 68 2.83 0.84 -17.28
N ALA A 69 1.94 1.80 -17.00
CA ALA A 69 1.70 2.99 -17.81
C ALA A 69 2.73 4.09 -17.57
N PHE A 70 3.07 4.35 -16.31
CA PHE A 70 4.26 5.10 -15.97
C PHE A 70 5.42 4.15 -16.16
N ARG A 71 6.30 4.44 -17.13
CA ARG A 71 7.58 3.74 -17.28
C ARG A 71 8.49 4.09 -16.10
N VAL A 72 8.11 3.73 -14.87
CA VAL A 72 9.07 3.53 -13.78
C VAL A 72 10.07 2.56 -14.37
N SER A 73 11.24 3.10 -14.72
CA SER A 73 12.16 2.41 -15.61
C SER A 73 12.45 1.05 -15.02
N PHE A 74 12.03 -0.01 -15.74
CA PHE A 74 12.39 -1.40 -15.48
C PHE A 74 13.90 -1.63 -15.41
N HIS A 75 14.71 -0.61 -15.72
CA HIS A 75 16.16 -0.61 -15.64
C HIS A 75 16.74 -0.24 -14.26
N LEU A 76 15.88 0.10 -13.28
CA LEU A 76 16.25 0.30 -11.88
C LEU A 76 15.62 -0.75 -10.94
N TRP A 77 15.12 -1.86 -11.52
CA TRP A 77 14.39 -2.94 -10.86
C TRP A 77 15.00 -4.29 -11.21
#